data_AF-A0A6I3B9X3-F1
#
_entry.id   AF-A0A6I3B9X3-F1
#
_cell.length_a   1.000
_cell.length_b   1.000
_cell.length_c   1.000
_cell.angle_alpha   90.00
_cell.angle_beta   90.00
_cell.angle_gamma   90.00
#
_symmetry.space_group_name_H-M   'P 1'
#
loop_
_entity.id
_entity.type
_entity.pdbx_description
1 polymer ?
#
loop_
_entity_poly.entity_id
_entity_poly.type
_entity_poly.pdbx_seq_one_letter_code
_entity_poly.pdbx_strand_id
1 'polypeptide(L)' 'MTQRFYLESLGCPKNDVDSDKIIGTLMLDGLERTDDASLADLVVVNTCAFIED' A
#
# COMPACT_ATOMS: atom_id res chain seq x y z
N MET A 1 19.85 5.90 -3.82
CA MET A 1 18.66 5.71 -4.68
C MET A 1 17.48 5.60 -3.74
N THR A 2 16.40 6.34 -3.98
CA THR A 2 15.19 6.24 -3.16
C THR A 2 14.40 5.02 -3.63
N GLN A 3 14.04 4.12 -2.72
CA GLN A 3 13.26 2.93 -3.03
C GLN A 3 11.78 3.31 -3.18
N ARG A 4 11.13 2.84 -4.23
CA ARG A 4 9.73 3.16 -4.53
C ARG A 4 8.78 2.07 -4.09
N PHE A 5 7.60 2.45 -3.62
CA PHE A 5 6.52 1.52 -3.31
C PHE A 5 5.21 1.89 -4.00
N TYR A 6 4.44 0.86 -4.34
CA TYR A 6 3.06 0.97 -4.79
C TYR A 6 2.17 0.22 -3.80
N LEU A 7 0.99 0.78 -3.52
CA LEU A 7 0.01 0.16 -2.63
C LEU A 7 -1.36 0.12 -3.31
N GLU A 8 -1.93 -1.08 -3.37
CA GLU A 8 -3.31 -1.33 -3.81
C GLU A 8 -4.16 -1.70 -2.59
N SER A 9 -5.29 -1.01 -2.43
CA SER A 9 -6.26 -1.25 -1.35
C SER A 9 -7.51 -1.91 -1.92
N LEU A 10 -7.82 -3.10 -1.43
CA LEU A 10 -8.99 -3.88 -1.81
C LEU A 10 -9.84 -4.19 -0.58
N GLY A 11 -11.12 -4.51 -0.81
CA GLY A 11 -12.03 -4.93 0.25
C GLY A 11 -12.90 -3.78 0.75
N CYS A 12 -12.78 -3.45 2.04
CA CYS A 12 -13.70 -2.53 2.71
C CYS A 12 -13.01 -1.23 3.15
N PRO A 13 -13.77 -0.20 3.59
CA PRO A 13 -13.19 1.07 4.03
C PRO A 13 -12.18 0.97 5.19
N LYS A 14 -12.16 -0.15 5.94
CA LYS A 14 -11.12 -0.39 6.96
C LYS A 14 -9.75 -0.60 6.31
N ASN A 15 -9.70 -1.26 5.15
CA ASN A 15 -8.46 -1.45 4.40
C ASN A 15 -7.89 -0.10 3.95
N ASP A 16 -8.73 0.86 3.52
CA ASP A 16 -8.25 2.19 3.16
C ASP A 16 -7.60 2.93 4.35
N VAL A 17 -8.27 2.91 5.51
CA VAL A 17 -7.74 3.53 6.74
C VAL A 17 -6.43 2.87 7.20
N ASP A 18 -6.31 1.56 7.07
CA ASP A 18 -5.07 0.85 7.40
C ASP A 18 -3.98 1.09 6.36
N SER A 19 -4.34 1.22 5.09
CA SER A 19 -3.42 1.58 4.01
C SER A 19 -2.84 2.99 4.18
N ASP A 20 -3.60 3.96 4.70
CA ASP A 20 -3.06 5.28 5.05
C ASP A 20 -1.94 5.18 6.10
N LYS A 21 -2.09 4.29 7.09
CA LYS A 21 -1.04 4.03 8.09
C LYS A 21 0.19 3.40 7.44
N ILE A 22 -0.01 2.40 6.58
CA ILE A 22 1.08 1.73 5.86
C ILE A 22 1.85 2.74 5.01
N ILE A 23 1.16 3.60 4.25
CA ILE A 23 1.75 4.68 3.46
C ILE A 23 2.59 5.58 4.35
N GLY A 24 2.02 6.05 5.47
CA GLY A 24 2.73 6.91 6.42
C GLY A 24 4.01 6.28 6.95
N THR A 25 3.97 5.00 7.33
CA THR A 25 5.15 4.27 7.81
C THR A 25 6.21 4.14 6.73
N LEU A 26 5.86 3.73 5.51
CA LEU A 26 6.81 3.56 4.41
C LEU A 26 7.46 4.90 4.00
N MET A 27 6.71 5.99 4.03
CA MET A 27 7.25 7.33 3.78
C MET A 27 8.21 7.78 4.89
N LEU A 28 7.93 7.46 6.16
CA LEU A 28 8.84 7.75 7.28
C LEU A 28 10.13 6.93 7.20
N ASP A 29 10.07 5.72 6.65
CA ASP A 29 11.24 4.88 6.36
C ASP A 29 12.03 5.34 5.11
N GLY A 30 11.59 6.41 4.46
CA GLY A 30 12.28 7.07 3.35
C GLY A 30 11.97 6.49 1.97
N LEU A 31 10.91 5.69 1.84
CA LEU A 31 10.43 5.23 0.54
C LEU A 31 9.54 6.29 -0.12
N GLU A 32 9.56 6.31 -1.46
CA GLU A 32 8.70 7.18 -2.26
C GLU A 32 7.51 6.40 -2.82
N ARG A 33 6.30 6.96 -2.68
CA ARG A 33 5.11 6.35 -3.30
C ARG A 33 5.11 6.58 -4.81
N THR A 34 4.71 5.57 -5.56
CA THR A 34 4.35 5.67 -6.97
C THR A 34 2.92 5.17 -7.19
N ASP A 35 2.26 5.71 -8.22
CA ASP A 35 0.93 5.27 -8.65
C ASP A 35 1.02 4.24 -9.80
N ASP A 36 2.24 3.87 -10.22
CA ASP A 36 2.50 2.86 -11.25
C ASP A 36 3.25 1.67 -10.64
N ALA A 37 2.55 0.55 -10.50
CA ALA A 37 3.12 -0.68 -9.94
C ALA A 37 4.36 -1.19 -10.71
N SER A 38 4.50 -0.87 -12.00
CA SER A 38 5.66 -1.27 -12.79
C SER A 38 6.95 -0.52 -12.44
N LEU A 39 6.81 0.63 -11.77
CA LEU A 39 7.92 1.48 -11.33
C LEU A 39 8.30 1.27 -9.86
N ALA A 40 7.62 0.35 -9.16
CA ALA A 40 7.81 0.09 -7.75
C ALA A 40 8.85 -1.00 -7.49
N ASP A 41 9.70 -0.79 -6.48
CA ASP A 41 10.60 -1.82 -5.94
C ASP A 41 9.87 -2.72 -4.92
N LEU A 42 8.77 -2.24 -4.34
CA LEU A 42 7.89 -2.94 -3.40
C LEU A 42 6.42 -2.73 -3.80
N VAL A 43 5.65 -3.80 -3.89
CA VAL A 43 4.20 -3.77 -4.07
C VAL A 43 3.50 -4.32 -2.84
N VAL A 44 2.57 -3.55 -2.28
CA VAL A 44 1.71 -3.96 -1.16
C VAL A 44 0.28 -4.07 -1.65
N VAL A 45 -0.36 -5.23 -1.42
CA VAL A 45 -1.79 -5.42 -1.67
C VAL A 45 -2.47 -5.64 -0.32
N ASN A 46 -3.25 -4.66 0.13
CA ASN A 46 -4.02 -4.75 1.36
C ASN A 46 -5.44 -5.20 1.02
N THR A 47 -5.85 -6.38 1.46
CA THR A 47 -7.17 -6.95 1.13
C THR A 47 -7.82 -7.61 2.34
N CYS A 48 -9.13 -7.85 2.25
CA CYS A 48 -9.87 -8.60 3.25
C CYS A 48 -9.59 -10.10 3.12
N ALA A 49 -9.37 -10.78 4.24
CA ALA A 49 -9.25 -12.25 4.27
C ALA A 49 -10.60 -12.97 4.08
N PHE A 50 -11.70 -12.31 4.43
CA PHE A 50 -13.06 -12.85 4.31
C PHE A 50 -13.81 -12.03 3.27
N ILE A 51 -14.19 -12.67 2.16
CA ILE A 51 -14.88 -12.05 1.03
C ILE A 51 -16.28 -12.69 0.83
N GLU A 52 -16.71 -13.53 1.78
CA GLU A 52 -18.00 -14.24 1.77
C GLU A 52 -18.63 -14.19 3.17
N ASP A 53 -19.95 -13.97 3.23
CA ASP A 53 -20.80 -14.23 4.39
C ASP A 53 -21.25 -15.71 4.41
#